data_AF-A0A3N7GCL6-F1
#
_entry.id   AF-A0A3N7GCL6-F1
#
_cell.length_a   1.000
_cell.length_b   1.000
_cell.length_c   1.000
_cell.angle_alpha   90.00
_cell.angle_beta   90.00
_cell.angle_gamma   90.00
#
_symmetry.space_group_name_H-M   'P 1'
#
loop_
_entity.id
_entity.type
_entity.pdbx_description
1 polymer ?
#
loop_
_entity_poly.entity_id
_entity_poly.type
_entity_poly.pdbx_seq_one_letter_code
_entity_poly.pdbx_strand_id
1 'polypeptide(L)'
;MEENLRKFNLDLCGLRVLFCADKSIDLMLKSGASNYVEFKSIDASFVGDGNGKLWNVPDSRAAIFKDKSLTLMEKNQLMRFFKLVQGHLDATVAAGSSGNDGIGNGNDEEEGKTKIPDEDLERPFVEYL
;
A
#
# COMPACT_ATOMS: atom_id res chain seq x y z
N MET A 1 24.94 27.86 -21.96
CA MET A 1 23.61 27.71 -21.34
C MET A 1 22.82 26.53 -21.95
N GLU A 2 23.00 26.20 -23.24
CA GLU A 2 22.29 25.11 -23.94
C GLU A 2 22.68 23.67 -23.54
N GLU A 3 23.86 23.51 -22.92
CA GLU A 3 24.49 22.19 -22.67
C GLU A 3 23.73 21.29 -21.68
N ASN A 4 22.77 21.85 -20.94
CA ASN A 4 22.02 21.13 -19.92
C ASN A 4 20.57 20.80 -20.32
N LEU A 5 20.09 21.27 -21.47
CA LEU A 5 18.68 21.11 -21.85
C LEU A 5 18.25 19.64 -22.01
N ARG A 6 19.16 18.75 -22.45
CA ARG A 6 18.86 17.32 -22.64
C ARG A 6 18.98 16.47 -21.37
N LYS A 7 19.34 17.08 -20.24
CA LYS A 7 19.51 16.37 -18.95
C LYS A 7 18.25 16.37 -18.10
N PHE A 8 17.28 17.21 -18.44
CA PHE A 8 16.04 17.36 -17.70
C PHE A 8 14.88 16.80 -18.51
N ASN A 9 14.09 15.96 -17.86
CA ASN A 9 12.77 15.56 -18.35
C ASN A 9 11.75 16.12 -17.35
N LEU A 10 10.89 17.01 -17.82
CA LEU A 10 9.83 17.60 -17.01
C LEU A 10 8.53 16.91 -17.35
N ASP A 11 7.89 16.32 -16.34
CA ASP A 11 6.58 15.73 -16.48
C ASP A 11 5.52 16.84 -16.51
N LEU A 12 4.85 17.02 -17.65
CA LEU A 12 3.79 18.01 -17.84
C LEU A 12 2.48 17.61 -17.16
N CYS A 13 2.30 16.32 -16.86
CA CYS A 13 1.10 15.78 -16.24
C CYS A 13 1.17 15.77 -14.70
N GLY A 14 2.26 16.30 -14.13
CA GLY A 14 2.59 16.19 -12.70
C GLY A 14 3.17 14.82 -12.33
N LEU A 15 3.83 14.72 -11.18
CA LEU A 15 4.49 13.50 -10.73
C LEU A 15 3.46 12.38 -10.53
N ARG A 16 3.59 11.30 -11.32
CA ARG A 16 2.80 10.07 -11.15
C ARG A 16 3.68 8.97 -10.61
N VAL A 17 3.16 8.26 -9.61
CA VAL A 17 3.77 7.05 -9.07
C VAL A 17 2.94 5.84 -9.49
N LEU A 18 3.61 4.71 -9.69
CA LEU A 18 2.97 3.44 -10.00
C LEU A 18 2.98 2.56 -8.76
N PHE A 19 1.84 1.97 -8.42
CA PHE A 19 1.81 0.93 -7.40
C PHE A 19 2.46 -0.34 -7.94
N CYS A 20 3.33 -0.97 -7.15
CA CYS A 20 4.08 -2.14 -7.58
C CYS A 20 3.18 -3.34 -7.94
N ALA A 21 2.04 -3.47 -7.26
CA ALA A 21 1.04 -4.52 -7.48
C ALA A 21 -0.18 -4.01 -8.28
N ASP A 22 0.05 -3.14 -9.27
CA ASP A 22 -1.00 -2.60 -10.14
C ASP A 22 -1.16 -3.41 -11.43
N LYS A 23 -2.38 -3.45 -11.99
CA LYS A 23 -2.68 -4.12 -13.27
C LYS A 23 -1.85 -3.57 -14.43
N SER A 24 -1.45 -2.29 -14.38
CA SER A 24 -0.57 -1.70 -15.39
C SER A 24 0.84 -2.32 -15.37
N ILE A 25 1.36 -2.68 -14.19
CA ILE A 25 2.63 -3.40 -14.08
C ILE A 25 2.49 -4.80 -14.70
N ASP A 26 1.42 -5.52 -14.38
CA ASP A 26 1.14 -6.83 -14.97
C ASP A 26 1.05 -6.77 -16.50
N LEU A 27 0.40 -5.73 -17.03
CA LEU A 27 0.27 -5.53 -18.47
C LEU A 27 1.63 -5.22 -19.13
N MET A 28 2.47 -4.40 -18.51
CA MET A 28 3.82 -4.09 -19.02
C MET A 28 4.69 -5.34 -19.08
N LEU A 29 4.59 -6.23 -18.08
CA LEU A 29 5.28 -7.51 -18.09
C LEU A 29 4.77 -8.42 -19.21
N LYS A 30 3.44 -8.59 -19.32
CA LYS A 30 2.82 -9.47 -20.34
C LYS A 30 3.06 -9.00 -21.78
N SER A 31 3.11 -7.69 -22.00
CA SER A 31 3.36 -7.11 -23.32
C SER A 31 4.84 -6.99 -23.68
N GLY A 32 5.74 -7.20 -22.71
CA GLY A 32 7.18 -6.95 -22.88
C GLY A 32 7.57 -5.47 -22.87
N ALA A 33 6.63 -4.56 -22.63
CA ALA A 33 6.90 -3.12 -22.53
C ALA A 33 7.88 -2.78 -21.39
N SER A 34 7.95 -3.62 -20.35
CA SER A 34 8.91 -3.52 -19.26
C SER A 34 10.37 -3.54 -19.71
N ASN A 35 10.68 -4.06 -20.91
CA ASN A 35 12.05 -4.09 -21.46
C ASN A 35 12.55 -2.71 -21.90
N TYR A 36 11.69 -1.69 -21.93
CA TYR A 36 12.01 -0.35 -22.44
C TYR A 36 11.98 0.74 -21.36
N VAL A 37 11.70 0.37 -20.11
CA VAL A 37 11.57 1.31 -18.99
C VAL A 37 12.30 0.76 -17.77
N GLU A 38 12.88 1.67 -17.00
CA GLU A 38 13.46 1.36 -15.70
C GLU A 38 12.71 2.13 -14.62
N PHE A 39 12.56 1.52 -13.45
CA PHE A 39 11.86 2.11 -12.31
C PHE A 39 12.83 2.35 -11.17
N LYS A 40 12.62 3.47 -10.48
CA LYS A 40 13.23 3.75 -9.18
C LYS A 40 12.14 3.72 -8.12
N SER A 41 12.40 3.04 -7.00
CA SER A 41 11.51 3.04 -5.84
C SER A 41 11.41 4.42 -5.21
N ILE A 42 10.27 4.69 -4.56
CA ILE A 42 10.11 5.86 -3.71
C ILE A 42 10.86 5.61 -2.40
N ASP A 43 11.69 6.58 -2.00
CA ASP A 43 12.56 6.46 -0.83
C ASP A 43 11.83 6.73 0.50
N ALA A 44 10.78 7.56 0.48
CA ALA A 44 10.02 7.94 1.67
C ALA A 44 8.65 8.55 1.32
N SER A 45 7.68 8.36 2.22
CA SER A 45 6.37 9.03 2.18
C SER A 45 6.23 9.99 3.36
N PHE A 46 5.59 11.14 3.13
CA PHE A 46 5.41 12.18 4.15
C PHE A 46 3.96 12.64 4.23
N VAL A 47 3.50 12.95 5.43
CA VAL A 47 2.23 13.62 5.70
C VAL A 47 2.53 15.03 6.21
N GLY A 48 1.83 16.03 5.65
CA GLY A 48 1.91 17.42 6.09
C GLY A 48 0.82 17.77 7.09
N ASP A 49 1.16 18.55 8.11
CA ASP A 49 0.15 19.18 8.98
C ASP A 49 -0.29 20.57 8.46
N GLY A 50 -1.31 21.15 9.11
CA GLY A 50 -1.83 22.47 8.74
C GLY A 50 -0.82 23.63 8.90
N ASN A 51 0.32 23.39 9.55
CA ASN A 51 1.40 24.37 9.72
C ASN A 51 2.53 24.17 8.69
N GLY A 52 2.37 23.23 7.76
CA GLY A 52 3.35 22.92 6.71
C GLY A 52 4.51 22.03 7.18
N LYS A 53 4.45 21.45 8.38
CA LYS A 53 5.47 20.51 8.85
C LYS A 53 5.20 19.13 8.28
N LEU A 54 6.27 18.51 7.75
CA LEU A 54 6.24 17.17 7.18
C LEU A 54 6.68 16.11 8.20
N TRP A 55 5.96 15.00 8.20
CA TRP A 55 6.21 13.85 9.07
C TRP A 55 6.41 12.61 8.21
N ASN A 56 7.53 11.92 8.40
CA ASN A 56 7.79 10.67 7.69
C ASN A 56 6.79 9.60 8.15
N VAL A 57 6.18 8.90 7.20
CA VAL A 57 5.28 7.79 7.50
C VAL A 57 6.11 6.50 7.53
N PRO A 58 6.11 5.74 8.64
CA PRO A 58 6.84 4.48 8.70
C PRO A 58 6.20 3.46 7.75
N ASP A 59 7.00 2.96 6.82
CA ASP A 59 6.57 2.15 5.67
C ASP A 59 6.71 0.63 5.87
N SER A 60 7.19 0.22 7.05
CA SER A 60 7.45 -1.19 7.36
C SER A 60 7.23 -1.48 8.84
N ARG A 61 7.01 -2.77 9.16
CA ARG A 61 6.91 -3.22 10.56
C ARG A 61 8.14 -2.82 11.40
N ALA A 62 9.33 -2.89 10.79
CA ALA A 62 10.57 -2.48 11.45
C ALA A 62 10.64 -0.97 11.67
N ALA A 63 10.19 -0.16 10.70
CA ALA A 63 10.09 1.29 10.85
C ALA A 63 9.09 1.68 11.95
N ILE A 64 7.90 1.07 11.96
CA ILE A 64 6.88 1.28 13.00
C ILE A 64 7.44 0.94 14.39
N PHE A 65 8.17 -0.17 14.51
CA PHE A 65 8.78 -0.56 15.77
C PHE A 65 9.80 0.48 16.28
N LYS A 66 10.63 1.01 15.38
CA LYS A 66 11.67 2.02 15.70
C LYS A 66 11.11 3.43 15.92
N ASP A 67 9.91 3.71 15.41
CA ASP A 67 9.28 5.02 15.49
C ASP A 67 9.02 5.42 16.96
N LYS A 68 9.44 6.62 17.35
CA LYS A 68 9.29 7.13 18.72
C LYS A 68 8.08 8.05 18.90
N SER A 69 7.46 8.47 17.80
CA SER A 69 6.25 9.29 17.82
C SER A 69 5.00 8.48 18.19
N LEU A 70 5.04 7.16 17.95
CA LEU A 70 3.96 6.23 18.31
C LEU A 70 4.22 5.56 19.67
N THR A 71 3.20 5.54 20.52
CA THR A 71 3.15 4.77 21.75
C THR A 71 3.02 3.27 21.48
N LEU A 72 3.32 2.43 22.47
CA LEU A 72 3.14 0.98 22.35
C LEU A 72 1.69 0.58 22.06
N MET A 73 0.74 1.31 22.65
CA MET A 73 -0.70 1.06 22.44
C MET A 73 -1.10 1.36 21.00
N GLU A 74 -0.67 2.50 20.45
CA GLU A 74 -0.93 2.87 19.04
C GLU A 74 -0.29 1.88 18.07
N LYS A 75 0.95 1.45 18.33
CA LYS A 75 1.61 0.41 17.52
C LYS A 75 0.83 -0.90 17.53
N ASN A 76 0.35 -1.33 18.69
CA ASN A 76 -0.46 -2.56 18.81
C ASN A 76 -1.80 -2.42 18.08
N GLN A 77 -2.46 -1.27 18.19
CA GLN A 77 -3.71 -0.98 17.48
C GLN A 77 -3.50 -1.01 15.97
N LEU A 78 -2.44 -0.36 15.47
CA LEU A 78 -2.08 -0.35 14.04
C LEU A 78 -1.83 -1.78 13.52
N MET A 79 -1.10 -2.61 14.27
CA MET A 79 -0.86 -4.00 13.88
C MET A 79 -2.14 -4.84 13.85
N ARG A 80 -3.07 -4.62 14.78
CA ARG A 80 -4.39 -5.28 14.75
C ARG A 80 -5.21 -4.83 13.54
N PHE A 81 -5.15 -3.54 13.20
CA PHE A 81 -5.80 -3.00 12.01
C PHE A 81 -5.24 -3.61 10.73
N PHE A 82 -3.91 -3.72 10.57
CA PHE A 82 -3.33 -4.39 9.40
C PHE A 82 -3.75 -5.85 9.26
N LYS A 83 -3.85 -6.59 10.38
CA LYS A 83 -4.37 -7.97 10.36
C LYS A 83 -5.84 -8.03 9.91
N LEU A 84 -6.66 -7.09 10.38
CA LEU A 84 -8.07 -6.99 9.98
C LEU A 84 -8.20 -6.74 8.47
N VAL A 85 -7.44 -5.78 7.93
CA VAL A 85 -7.43 -5.46 6.50
C VAL A 85 -6.93 -6.64 5.68
N GLN A 86 -5.83 -7.29 6.09
CA GLN A 86 -5.30 -8.47 5.40
C GLN A 86 -6.36 -9.59 5.33
N GLY A 87 -7.02 -9.89 6.46
CA GLY A 87 -8.07 -10.90 6.48
C GLY A 87 -9.25 -10.58 5.56
N HIS A 88 -9.62 -9.29 5.44
CA HIS A 88 -10.64 -8.86 4.49
C HIS A 88 -10.18 -9.07 3.03
N LEU A 89 -8.95 -8.67 2.70
CA LEU A 89 -8.40 -8.86 1.35
C LEU A 89 -8.35 -10.35 0.97
N ASP A 90 -7.85 -11.21 1.85
CA ASP A 90 -7.77 -12.65 1.61
C ASP A 90 -9.16 -13.26 1.36
N ALA A 91 -10.17 -12.84 2.14
CA ALA A 91 -11.55 -13.26 1.94
C ALA A 91 -12.13 -12.78 0.59
N THR A 92 -11.80 -11.56 0.14
CA THR A 92 -12.24 -11.06 -1.18
C THR A 92 -11.59 -11.80 -2.34
N VAL A 93 -10.30 -12.14 -2.22
CA VAL A 93 -9.58 -12.93 -3.23
C VAL A 93 -10.13 -14.35 -3.31
N ALA A 94 -10.42 -14.98 -2.18
CA ALA A 94 -11.03 -16.31 -2.13
C ALA A 94 -12.43 -16.34 -2.78
N ALA A 95 -13.26 -15.31 -2.55
CA ALA A 95 -14.56 -15.18 -3.18
C ALA A 95 -14.47 -14.97 -4.71
N GLY A 96 -13.46 -14.23 -5.19
CA GLY A 96 -13.20 -14.01 -6.62
C GLY A 96 -12.54 -15.20 -7.33
N SER A 97 -11.89 -16.11 -6.59
CA SER A 97 -11.13 -17.26 -7.12
C SER A 97 -11.92 -18.57 -7.17
N SER A 98 -13.25 -18.52 -7.23
CA SER A 98 -14.09 -19.71 -7.56
C SER A 98 -13.87 -20.25 -8.98
N GLY A 99 -12.81 -19.81 -9.66
CA GLY A 99 -12.21 -20.46 -10.83
C GLY A 99 -10.77 -20.88 -10.54
N ASN A 100 -10.63 -22.15 -10.14
CA ASN A 100 -9.50 -23.05 -10.38
C ASN A 100 -8.29 -23.07 -9.42
N ASP A 101 -8.09 -24.29 -8.87
CA ASP A 101 -6.90 -24.92 -8.29
C ASP A 101 -6.40 -24.51 -6.90
N GLY A 102 -6.79 -25.34 -5.93
CA GLY A 102 -6.31 -25.31 -4.57
C GLY A 102 -4.89 -25.86 -4.40
N ILE A 103 -4.24 -25.38 -3.34
CA ILE A 103 -3.49 -26.12 -2.31
C ILE A 103 -3.24 -25.07 -1.21
N GLY A 104 -4.04 -25.13 -0.15
CA GLY A 104 -3.86 -24.32 1.06
C GLY A 104 -3.00 -25.08 2.06
N ASN A 105 -1.84 -24.55 2.41
CA ASN A 105 -1.07 -24.99 3.56
C ASN A 105 -1.48 -24.13 4.75
N GLY A 106 -2.02 -24.78 5.78
CA GLY A 106 -2.50 -24.14 7.00
C GLY A 106 -1.37 -23.57 7.85
N ASN A 107 -1.70 -22.50 8.55
CA ASN A 107 -1.45 -22.26 9.97
C ASN A 107 -2.06 -20.89 10.32
N ASP A 108 -3.11 -20.89 11.14
CA ASP A 108 -3.24 -20.09 12.36
C ASP A 108 -4.72 -19.89 12.73
N GLU A 109 -5.05 -20.44 13.90
CA GLU A 109 -6.36 -20.46 14.55
C GLU A 109 -6.84 -19.04 14.88
N GLU A 110 -7.73 -18.48 14.05
CA GLU A 110 -8.75 -17.46 14.43
C GLU A 110 -9.76 -17.26 13.28
N GLU A 111 -10.19 -18.36 12.67
CA GLU A 111 -10.78 -18.42 11.31
C GLU A 111 -12.30 -18.10 11.27
N GLY A 112 -12.76 -17.06 11.96
CA GLY A 112 -14.19 -16.87 12.18
C GLY A 112 -14.72 -15.46 12.35
N LYS A 113 -14.11 -14.40 11.75
CA LYS A 113 -14.73 -13.04 11.78
C LYS A 113 -14.17 -11.96 10.83
N THR A 114 -13.40 -12.28 9.80
CA THR A 114 -12.48 -11.30 9.19
C THR A 114 -12.95 -10.66 7.87
N LYS A 115 -14.26 -10.43 7.66
CA LYS A 115 -14.70 -9.52 6.60
C LYS A 115 -15.17 -8.21 7.24
N ILE A 116 -14.49 -7.11 6.92
CA ILE A 116 -14.98 -5.76 7.23
C ILE A 116 -16.39 -5.63 6.62
N PRO A 117 -17.41 -5.22 7.39
CA PRO A 117 -18.76 -5.00 6.89
C PRO A 117 -18.78 -3.97 5.75
N ASP A 118 -19.62 -4.19 4.74
CA ASP A 118 -19.68 -3.27 3.59
C ASP A 118 -20.12 -1.85 4.03
N GLU A 119 -20.95 -1.74 5.07
CA GLU A 119 -21.30 -0.44 5.69
C GLU A 119 -20.07 0.26 6.26
N ASP A 120 -19.15 -0.49 6.88
CA ASP A 120 -17.94 0.08 7.47
C ASP A 120 -16.91 0.52 6.41
N LEU A 121 -16.97 -0.05 5.20
CA LEU A 121 -16.09 0.35 4.09
C LEU A 121 -16.49 1.69 3.47
N GLU A 122 -17.78 2.04 3.52
CA GLU A 122 -18.33 3.27 2.94
C GLU A 122 -18.35 4.44 3.94
N ARG A 123 -18.17 4.17 5.24
CA ARG A 123 -18.17 5.19 6.27
C ARG A 123 -16.92 6.07 6.21
N PRO A 124 -17.06 7.40 6.32
CA PRO A 124 -15.92 8.30 6.46
C PRO A 124 -15.02 7.88 7.63
N PHE A 125 -13.70 7.82 7.41
CA PHE A 125 -12.76 7.39 8.46
C PHE A 125 -12.87 8.22 9.76
N VAL A 126 -13.26 9.50 9.65
CA VAL A 126 -13.47 10.40 10.80
C VAL A 126 -14.53 9.88 11.78
N GLU A 127 -15.45 9.02 11.35
CA GLU A 127 -16.47 8.43 12.22
C GLU A 127 -15.91 7.35 13.16
N TYR A 128 -14.66 6.91 12.95
CA TYR A 128 -13.96 5.94 13.79
C TYR A 128 -12.93 6.57 14.74
N LEU A 129 -12.77 7.90 14.71
CA LEU A 129 -11.87 8.68 15.58
C LEU A 129 -12.60 9.21 16.81
#